data_AF-A0A5B8M4Q3-F1
#
_entry.id   AF-A0A5B8M4Q3-F1
#
_cell.length_a   1.000
_cell.length_b   1.000
_cell.length_c   1.000
_cell.angle_alpha   90.00
_cell.angle_beta   90.00
_cell.angle_gamma   90.00
#
_symmetry.space_group_name_H-M   'P 1'
#
loop_
_entity.id
_entity.type
_entity.pdbx_description
1 polymer ?
#
loop_
_entity_poly.entity_id
_entity_poly.type
_entity_poly.pdbx_seq_one_letter_code
_entity_poly.pdbx_strand_id
1 'polypeptide(L)'
;MHYRPLGRTGIQVSPFALGAMMFSSFGNSDQDEVNRMVDRAIEAGINFIDTADAYGDSEEMLGRALKGRRDEVVLASKFARQLGDDPNHQGGSRRWIMTAVENTLRRLQTDHLDLYQMHRPDPRTDIEETLSALTDLVRSGKVRAIGTSDMPASEIVEAQWVAERRGLERFRTEQPHYSLLDRTIEREVLPVAQRYGMGTMIWSPLASGMLTGRVRRGQETDLRRTRMFAALRDERRIDAVEQFIPLAAEAGMSLTHLALAFVIAHPGVTSALIGPRTMEQLDDLLAAADVELTDELLDRIDAIVPPGTGVGRMDQEYNTPPHRLRRAEAATLARALRGVGRPFRRRRRRRRANPVETVRRRYGWLSSARSMRSVSWRRRMSDASSHRNNRPLPCGRASADDHRGPSCRCNGVLSTADVGGLSKAGAMALSLLEREEFLAQPHVAALSVAAGPDRGPLIVPIWYHYTPGGPIWVSTGADSRKGKLIAAAGRFSLLVHQVAPTTRYVSVEGRAKVIGPSSDDDLRAIAGRYLSPEKVEPYVAFARGEHRIELEPEHWLSADLGAP
;
A
#
# COMPACT_ATOMS: atom_id res chain seq x y z
N MET A 1 -2.33 30.19 14.96
CA MET A 1 -2.36 28.91 14.21
C MET A 1 -3.76 28.66 13.66
N HIS A 2 -3.90 28.40 12.36
CA HIS A 2 -5.18 28.04 11.73
C HIS A 2 -5.33 26.53 11.60
N TYR A 3 -6.15 25.91 12.45
CA TYR A 3 -6.36 24.46 12.43
C TYR A 3 -7.12 23.98 11.19
N ARG A 4 -6.79 22.77 10.73
CA ARG A 4 -7.40 22.10 9.57
C ARG A 4 -8.00 20.75 10.00
N PRO A 5 -9.13 20.32 9.41
CA PRO A 5 -9.67 19.00 9.67
C PRO A 5 -8.73 17.92 9.11
N LEU A 6 -8.43 16.90 9.92
CA LEU A 6 -7.68 15.72 9.52
C LEU A 6 -8.56 14.82 8.67
N GLY A 7 -8.63 15.12 7.37
CA GLY A 7 -9.57 14.50 6.45
C GLY A 7 -11.01 14.66 6.95
N ARG A 8 -11.79 13.58 6.89
CA ARG A 8 -13.18 13.53 7.39
C ARG A 8 -13.30 12.87 8.77
N THR A 9 -12.26 12.91 9.59
CA THR A 9 -12.28 12.33 10.95
C THR A 9 -13.01 13.21 11.98
N GLY A 10 -13.11 14.52 11.73
CA GLY A 10 -13.57 15.50 12.70
C GLY A 10 -12.48 16.02 13.65
N ILE A 11 -11.29 15.41 13.65
CA ILE A 11 -10.13 15.86 14.43
C ILE A 11 -9.55 17.12 13.76
N GLN A 12 -9.23 18.15 14.54
CA GLN A 12 -8.60 19.38 14.07
C GLN A 12 -7.10 19.35 14.38
N VAL A 13 -6.25 19.57 13.37
CA VAL A 13 -4.78 19.52 13.48
C VAL A 13 -4.14 20.81 13.00
N SER A 14 -3.00 21.16 13.58
CA SER A 14 -2.18 22.29 13.14
C SER A 14 -1.58 22.02 11.74
N PRO A 15 -1.41 23.05 10.88
CA PRO A 15 -0.80 22.91 9.56
C PRO A 15 0.63 22.38 9.65
N PHE A 16 1.37 22.73 10.71
CA PHE A 16 2.61 22.06 11.05
C PHE A 16 2.41 21.10 12.22
N ALA A 17 2.91 19.88 12.06
CA ALA A 17 2.94 18.87 13.09
C ALA A 17 4.38 18.62 13.54
N LEU A 18 4.56 18.37 14.83
CA LEU A 18 5.88 18.09 15.39
C LEU A 18 6.25 16.62 15.14
N GLY A 19 7.14 16.39 14.18
CA GLY A 19 7.73 15.09 13.88
C GLY A 19 8.86 14.75 14.85
N ALA A 20 8.63 13.79 15.73
CA ALA A 20 9.51 13.47 16.85
C ALA A 20 10.62 12.46 16.54
N MET A 21 10.85 12.10 15.26
CA MET A 21 11.95 11.20 14.88
C MET A 21 13.30 11.69 15.43
N MET A 22 13.49 13.01 15.49
CA MET A 22 14.71 13.64 16.01
C MET A 22 14.77 13.71 17.53
N PHE A 23 13.70 13.44 18.26
CA PHE A 23 13.73 13.28 19.71
C PHE A 23 14.05 11.82 20.01
N SER A 24 15.30 11.44 19.83
CA SER A 24 15.78 10.08 20.04
C SER A 24 17.30 10.09 20.18
N SER A 25 17.84 8.97 20.63
CA SER A 25 19.26 8.60 20.62
C SER A 25 19.97 8.79 19.28
N PHE A 26 19.25 8.87 18.15
CA PHE A 26 19.82 9.15 16.83
C PHE A 26 19.85 10.65 16.48
N GLY A 27 19.16 11.50 17.26
CA GLY A 27 19.01 12.94 17.06
C GLY A 27 19.38 13.72 18.33
N ASN A 28 18.38 14.31 18.96
CA ASN A 28 18.45 14.94 20.27
C ASN A 28 17.93 13.97 21.33
N SER A 29 18.84 13.53 22.20
CA SER A 29 18.56 12.63 23.31
C SER A 29 18.51 13.33 24.67
N ASP A 30 18.60 14.66 24.71
CA ASP A 30 18.46 15.44 25.94
C ASP A 30 16.97 15.59 26.28
N GLN A 31 16.53 14.91 27.35
CA GLN A 31 15.13 14.95 27.78
C GLN A 31 14.67 16.35 28.17
N ASP A 32 15.52 17.16 28.81
CA ASP A 32 15.12 18.49 29.28
C ASP A 32 14.98 19.45 28.10
N GLU A 33 15.84 19.32 27.08
CA GLU A 33 15.67 20.06 25.84
C GLU A 33 14.43 19.62 25.07
N VAL A 34 14.17 18.31 24.96
CA VAL A 34 12.95 17.80 24.32
C VAL A 34 11.69 18.30 25.04
N ASN A 35 11.67 18.30 26.37
CA ASN A 35 10.56 18.87 27.14
C ASN A 35 10.30 20.34 26.75
N ARG A 36 11.35 21.18 26.78
CA ARG A 36 11.24 22.59 26.40
C ARG A 36 10.77 22.78 24.95
N MET A 37 11.25 21.96 24.03
CA MET A 37 10.85 22.02 22.62
C MET A 37 9.38 21.62 22.42
N VAL A 38 8.91 20.59 23.13
CA VAL A 38 7.50 20.20 23.12
C VAL A 38 6.63 21.31 23.71
N ASP A 39 7.02 21.88 24.85
CA ASP A 39 6.32 23.01 25.47
C ASP A 39 6.22 24.19 24.50
N ARG A 40 7.35 24.60 23.91
CA ARG A 40 7.42 25.70 22.95
C ARG A 40 6.54 25.46 21.72
N ALA A 41 6.50 24.23 21.20
CA ALA A 41 5.66 23.88 20.06
C ALA A 41 4.17 24.00 20.40
N ILE A 42 3.76 23.50 21.58
CA ILE A 42 2.36 23.62 22.06
C ILE A 42 2.00 25.09 22.30
N GLU A 43 2.88 25.87 22.93
CA GLU A 43 2.71 27.32 23.11
C GLU A 43 2.55 28.08 21.78
N ALA A 44 3.21 27.62 20.72
CA ALA A 44 3.03 28.16 19.37
C ALA A 44 1.71 27.74 18.68
N GLY A 45 0.94 26.87 19.31
CA GLY A 45 -0.32 26.34 18.80
C GLY A 45 -0.19 25.05 17.98
N ILE A 46 0.98 24.39 17.95
CA ILE A 46 1.07 23.02 17.42
C ILE A 46 0.30 22.10 18.35
N ASN A 47 -0.71 21.42 17.83
CA ASN A 47 -1.45 20.40 18.56
C ASN A 47 -1.24 19.00 18.00
N PHE A 48 -0.48 18.83 16.91
CA PHE A 48 -0.31 17.53 16.27
C PHE A 48 1.13 17.03 16.40
N ILE A 49 1.31 15.87 17.02
CA ILE A 49 2.63 15.26 17.26
C ILE A 49 2.66 13.87 16.63
N ASP A 50 3.72 13.59 15.87
CA ASP A 50 3.91 12.33 15.15
C ASP A 50 5.22 11.64 15.57
N THR A 51 5.13 10.36 15.93
CA THR A 51 6.28 9.49 16.26
C THR A 51 6.11 8.10 15.65
N ALA A 52 6.95 7.13 16.01
CA ALA A 52 6.81 5.73 15.61
C ALA A 52 7.56 4.80 16.57
N ASP A 53 7.12 3.54 16.65
CA ASP A 53 7.78 2.47 17.40
C ASP A 53 9.24 2.23 16.98
N ALA A 54 9.55 2.51 15.71
CA ALA A 54 10.89 2.37 15.12
C ALA A 54 11.80 3.58 15.31
N TYR A 55 11.34 4.67 15.95
CA TYR A 55 12.14 5.89 16.17
C TYR A 55 12.95 5.83 17.46
N GLY A 56 13.69 4.74 17.67
CA GLY A 56 14.50 4.55 18.87
C GLY A 56 13.66 4.70 20.15
N ASP A 57 14.09 5.60 21.02
CA ASP A 57 13.47 5.95 22.31
C ASP A 57 12.49 7.15 22.24
N SER A 58 12.10 7.59 21.03
CA SER A 58 11.23 8.76 20.82
C SER A 58 9.90 8.70 21.54
N GLU A 59 9.22 7.55 21.53
CA GLU A 59 7.96 7.38 22.24
C GLU A 59 8.12 7.51 23.76
N GLU A 60 9.25 7.08 24.33
CA GLU A 60 9.49 7.23 25.76
C GLU A 60 9.78 8.70 26.13
N MET A 61 10.54 9.39 25.29
CA MET A 61 10.84 10.81 25.48
C MET A 61 9.57 11.67 25.39
N LEU A 62 8.71 11.41 24.40
CA LEU A 62 7.42 12.08 24.27
C LEU A 62 6.46 11.73 25.41
N GLY A 63 6.42 10.47 25.85
CA GLY A 63 5.58 10.07 26.98
C GLY A 63 5.93 10.83 28.26
N ARG A 64 7.22 11.12 28.49
CA ARG A 64 7.67 11.99 29.58
C ARG A 64 7.31 13.46 29.35
N ALA A 65 7.50 13.97 28.14
CA ALA A 65 7.22 15.37 27.81
C ALA A 65 5.72 15.73 27.87
N LEU A 66 4.84 14.78 27.53
CA LEU A 66 3.37 14.98 27.50
C LEU A 66 2.66 14.60 28.80
N LYS A 67 3.41 14.23 29.85
CA LYS A 67 2.84 13.76 31.11
C LYS A 67 1.93 14.82 31.72
N GLY A 68 0.66 14.46 31.92
CA GLY A 68 -0.36 15.33 32.49
C GLY A 68 -1.04 16.29 31.49
N ARG A 69 -0.65 16.26 30.20
CA ARG A 69 -1.16 17.15 29.15
C ARG A 69 -1.54 16.39 27.86
N ARG A 70 -1.78 15.08 27.97
CA ARG A 70 -2.12 14.20 26.84
C ARG A 70 -3.29 14.73 26.00
N ASP A 71 -4.30 15.31 26.65
CA ASP A 71 -5.53 15.78 26.00
C ASP A 71 -5.35 17.10 25.22
N GLU A 72 -4.20 17.76 25.35
CA GLU A 72 -3.90 19.00 24.61
C GLU A 72 -3.41 18.72 23.18
N VAL A 73 -3.05 17.48 22.86
CA VAL A 73 -2.44 17.11 21.59
C VAL A 73 -3.19 15.96 20.91
N VAL A 74 -3.23 16.03 19.58
CA VAL A 74 -3.47 14.91 18.69
C VAL A 74 -2.17 14.12 18.59
N LEU A 75 -2.16 12.88 19.08
CA LEU A 75 -0.97 12.04 19.12
C LEU A 75 -1.04 10.92 18.09
N ALA A 76 -0.09 10.92 17.16
CA ALA A 76 0.09 9.89 16.15
C ALA A 76 1.32 9.01 16.43
N SER A 77 1.16 7.69 16.26
CA SER A 77 2.29 6.76 16.16
C SER A 77 2.12 5.77 15.00
N LYS A 78 3.14 4.97 14.74
CA LYS A 78 3.21 4.02 13.63
C LYS A 78 3.78 2.67 14.04
N PHE A 79 3.46 1.66 13.24
CA PHE A 79 3.99 0.30 13.34
C PHE A 79 4.38 -0.25 11.96
N ALA A 80 4.87 -1.49 11.90
CA ALA A 80 5.18 -2.31 10.72
C ALA A 80 6.65 -2.29 10.24
N ARG A 81 7.48 -1.35 10.67
CA ARG A 81 8.94 -1.49 10.48
C ARG A 81 9.48 -2.62 11.33
N GLN A 82 10.58 -3.22 10.90
CA GLN A 82 11.26 -4.30 11.62
C GLN A 82 11.88 -3.78 12.92
N LEU A 83 11.48 -4.37 14.04
CA LEU A 83 12.07 -4.12 15.37
C LEU A 83 12.85 -5.36 15.84
N GLY A 84 14.16 -5.21 16.01
CA GLY A 84 15.06 -6.31 16.36
C GLY A 84 15.11 -7.40 15.29
N ASP A 85 15.49 -8.62 15.68
CA ASP A 85 15.74 -9.73 14.75
C ASP A 85 14.57 -10.71 14.61
N ASP A 86 13.50 -10.57 15.40
CA ASP A 86 12.35 -11.47 15.32
C ASP A 86 11.55 -11.20 14.03
N PRO A 87 11.37 -12.19 13.15
CA PRO A 87 10.66 -12.00 11.89
C PRO A 87 9.18 -11.60 12.05
N ASN A 88 8.60 -11.75 13.24
CA ASN A 88 7.23 -11.37 13.57
C ASN A 88 7.12 -9.99 14.23
N HIS A 89 8.22 -9.29 14.46
CA HIS A 89 8.24 -7.92 14.98
C HIS A 89 8.27 -6.90 13.83
N GLN A 90 7.36 -7.06 12.87
CA GLN A 90 7.22 -6.24 11.66
C GLN A 90 5.87 -6.46 10.97
N GLY A 91 5.61 -5.65 9.95
CA GLY A 91 4.53 -5.87 8.98
C GLY A 91 3.11 -5.58 9.51
N GLY A 92 2.13 -6.00 8.71
CA GLY A 92 0.71 -5.74 8.91
C GLY A 92 -0.05 -6.87 9.62
N SER A 93 0.65 -7.86 10.16
CA SER A 93 -0.01 -9.00 10.81
C SER A 93 -0.73 -8.59 12.09
N ARG A 94 -1.90 -9.17 12.36
CA ARG A 94 -2.64 -8.96 13.61
C ARG A 94 -1.78 -9.21 14.85
N ARG A 95 -0.95 -10.26 14.83
CA ARG A 95 -0.01 -10.61 15.90
C ARG A 95 0.86 -9.40 16.26
N TRP A 96 1.47 -8.79 15.25
CA TRP A 96 2.36 -7.66 15.49
C TRP A 96 1.59 -6.40 15.86
N ILE A 97 0.53 -6.06 15.12
CA ILE A 97 -0.30 -4.86 15.37
C ILE A 97 -0.74 -4.78 16.84
N MET A 98 -1.30 -5.87 17.36
CA MET A 98 -1.80 -5.94 18.73
C MET A 98 -0.67 -5.84 19.77
N THR A 99 0.52 -6.36 19.46
CA THR A 99 1.68 -6.26 20.36
C THR A 99 2.31 -4.86 20.32
N ALA A 100 2.45 -4.29 19.13
CA ALA A 100 3.09 -3.00 18.88
C ALA A 100 2.30 -1.86 19.53
N VAL A 101 0.97 -1.87 19.46
CA VAL A 101 0.14 -0.82 20.08
C VAL A 101 0.26 -0.83 21.61
N GLU A 102 0.26 -2.01 22.25
CA GLU A 102 0.45 -2.11 23.71
C GLU A 102 1.80 -1.58 24.17
N ASN A 103 2.85 -1.86 23.40
CA ASN A 103 4.19 -1.37 23.68
C ASN A 103 4.27 0.14 23.49
N THR A 104 3.66 0.66 22.43
CA THR A 104 3.58 2.08 22.11
C THR A 104 2.86 2.86 23.22
N LEU A 105 1.67 2.42 23.61
CA LEU A 105 0.87 3.03 24.68
C LEU A 105 1.64 3.07 26.01
N ARG A 106 2.38 2.00 26.33
CA ARG A 106 3.22 1.93 27.53
C ARG A 106 4.36 2.95 27.50
N ARG A 107 5.07 3.09 26.36
CA ARG A 107 6.17 4.06 26.21
C ARG A 107 5.66 5.50 26.24
N LEU A 108 4.54 5.77 25.58
CA LEU A 108 3.87 7.08 25.55
C LEU A 108 3.11 7.42 26.84
N GLN A 109 2.97 6.47 27.76
CA GLN A 109 2.27 6.65 29.04
C GLN A 109 0.81 7.12 28.87
N THR A 110 0.13 6.58 27.86
CA THR A 110 -1.28 6.89 27.55
C THR A 110 -2.07 5.60 27.29
N ASP A 111 -3.39 5.68 27.39
CA ASP A 111 -4.33 4.60 27.10
C ASP A 111 -4.84 4.62 25.65
N HIS A 112 -4.60 5.71 24.91
CA HIS A 112 -5.07 5.84 23.53
C HIS A 112 -4.18 6.68 22.62
N LEU A 113 -4.23 6.37 21.33
CA LEU A 113 -3.70 7.19 20.23
C LEU A 113 -4.85 7.86 19.48
N ASP A 114 -4.66 9.09 19.03
CA ASP A 114 -5.60 9.74 18.12
C ASP A 114 -5.47 9.18 16.71
N LEU A 115 -4.25 8.85 16.31
CA LEU A 115 -3.97 8.27 15.00
C LEU A 115 -2.93 7.15 15.10
N TYR A 116 -3.25 5.99 14.53
CA TYR A 116 -2.31 4.87 14.43
C TYR A 116 -2.09 4.46 12.98
N GLN A 117 -0.85 4.53 12.50
CA GLN A 117 -0.54 4.42 11.08
C GLN A 117 0.30 3.18 10.76
N MET A 118 -0.03 2.52 9.66
CA MET A 118 0.84 1.50 9.08
C MET A 118 2.02 2.20 8.38
N HIS A 119 3.21 2.11 8.96
CA HIS A 119 4.40 2.85 8.55
C HIS A 119 4.91 2.45 7.16
N ARG A 120 4.63 1.22 6.73
CA ARG A 120 4.94 0.70 5.39
C ARG A 120 3.91 -0.34 4.97
N PRO A 121 3.52 -0.41 3.69
CA PRO A 121 2.77 -1.54 3.17
C PRO A 121 3.51 -2.86 3.39
N ASP A 122 2.77 -3.90 3.74
CA ASP A 122 3.27 -5.25 3.96
C ASP A 122 2.68 -6.21 2.92
N PRO A 123 3.41 -6.47 1.82
CA PRO A 123 2.90 -7.30 0.73
C PRO A 123 2.75 -8.78 1.10
N ARG A 124 3.11 -9.17 2.34
CA ARG A 124 3.00 -10.55 2.85
C ARG A 124 1.73 -10.79 3.65
N THR A 125 1.01 -9.73 4.04
CA THR A 125 -0.20 -9.82 4.86
C THR A 125 -1.36 -9.25 4.05
N ASP A 126 -2.45 -10.02 3.95
CA ASP A 126 -3.67 -9.54 3.30
C ASP A 126 -4.18 -8.29 4.00
N ILE A 127 -4.56 -7.27 3.22
CA ILE A 127 -5.00 -5.99 3.78
C ILE A 127 -6.25 -6.13 4.66
N GLU A 128 -7.09 -7.14 4.40
CA GLU A 128 -8.24 -7.50 5.23
C GLU A 128 -7.82 -7.87 6.67
N GLU A 129 -6.74 -8.62 6.85
CA GLU A 129 -6.22 -9.03 8.17
C GLU A 129 -5.72 -7.79 8.94
N THR A 130 -5.00 -6.90 8.25
CA THR A 130 -4.52 -5.63 8.82
C THR A 130 -5.70 -4.74 9.23
N LEU A 131 -6.67 -4.51 8.35
CA LEU A 131 -7.85 -3.69 8.62
C LEU A 131 -8.71 -4.27 9.74
N SER A 132 -8.83 -5.60 9.81
CA SER A 132 -9.54 -6.31 10.89
C SER A 132 -8.89 -6.04 12.25
N ALA A 133 -7.56 -6.18 12.34
CA ALA A 133 -6.83 -5.88 13.58
C ALA A 133 -6.97 -4.42 14.01
N LEU A 134 -6.83 -3.48 13.07
CA LEU A 134 -6.98 -2.05 13.32
C LEU A 134 -8.41 -1.66 13.71
N THR A 135 -9.41 -2.29 13.10
CA THR A 135 -10.83 -2.11 13.45
C THR A 135 -11.09 -2.50 14.90
N ASP A 136 -10.53 -3.61 15.37
CA ASP A 136 -10.67 -4.02 16.76
C ASP A 136 -9.99 -3.05 17.73
N LEU A 137 -8.86 -2.44 17.34
CA LEU A 137 -8.23 -1.39 18.14
C LEU A 137 -9.09 -0.14 18.24
N VAL A 138 -9.72 0.28 17.14
CA VAL A 138 -10.68 1.40 17.15
C VAL A 138 -11.86 1.09 18.06
N ARG A 139 -12.48 -0.10 17.91
CA ARG A 139 -13.60 -0.54 18.75
C ARG A 139 -13.24 -0.64 20.23
N SER A 140 -12.00 -1.00 20.55
CA SER A 140 -11.52 -1.07 21.93
C SER A 140 -11.27 0.30 22.57
N GLY A 141 -11.27 1.38 21.77
CA GLY A 141 -11.00 2.73 22.24
C GLY A 141 -9.52 3.09 22.39
N LYS A 142 -8.59 2.18 22.04
CA LYS A 142 -7.13 2.43 22.06
C LYS A 142 -6.65 3.32 20.93
N VAL A 143 -7.43 3.41 19.85
CA VAL A 143 -7.11 4.20 18.67
C VAL A 143 -8.37 4.95 18.24
N ARG A 144 -8.28 6.24 17.87
CA ARG A 144 -9.43 7.02 17.36
C ARG A 144 -9.56 6.92 15.85
N ALA A 145 -8.46 7.08 15.12
CA ALA A 145 -8.39 6.97 13.66
C ALA A 145 -7.19 6.12 13.22
N ILE A 146 -7.27 5.54 12.03
CA ILE A 146 -6.22 4.69 11.45
C ILE A 146 -5.76 5.26 10.11
N GLY A 147 -4.50 5.03 9.76
CA GLY A 147 -3.91 5.54 8.52
C GLY A 147 -2.77 4.69 7.99
N THR A 148 -2.15 5.18 6.93
CA THR A 148 -1.04 4.53 6.22
C THR A 148 0.08 5.53 5.94
N SER A 149 1.27 5.03 5.59
CA SER A 149 2.42 5.86 5.20
C SER A 149 3.16 5.22 4.04
N ASP A 150 3.43 6.04 3.03
CA ASP A 150 3.98 5.65 1.73
C ASP A 150 3.20 4.49 1.08
N MET A 151 1.87 4.50 1.20
CA MET A 151 1.04 3.50 0.52
C MET A 151 0.75 3.91 -0.93
N PRO A 152 0.99 3.05 -1.93
CA PRO A 152 0.65 3.33 -3.31
C PRO A 152 -0.85 3.62 -3.48
N ALA A 153 -1.19 4.53 -4.39
CA ALA A 153 -2.58 4.93 -4.64
C ALA A 153 -3.51 3.73 -4.95
N SER A 154 -3.01 2.73 -5.68
CA SER A 154 -3.74 1.49 -5.96
C SER A 154 -4.07 0.69 -4.70
N GLU A 155 -3.13 0.62 -3.75
CA GLU A 155 -3.33 -0.10 -2.48
C GLU A 155 -4.24 0.68 -1.53
N ILE A 156 -4.21 2.02 -1.57
CA ILE A 156 -5.18 2.86 -0.86
C ILE A 156 -6.60 2.54 -1.37
N VAL A 157 -6.81 2.54 -2.69
CA VAL A 157 -8.11 2.22 -3.30
C VAL A 157 -8.57 0.81 -2.89
N GLU A 158 -7.68 -0.18 -2.97
CA GLU A 158 -7.95 -1.55 -2.56
C GLU A 158 -8.38 -1.63 -1.08
N ALA A 159 -7.64 -0.98 -0.19
CA ALA A 159 -7.95 -0.96 1.24
C ALA A 159 -9.32 -0.32 1.53
N GLN A 160 -9.68 0.77 0.82
CA GLN A 160 -11.00 1.40 0.95
C GLN A 160 -12.12 0.44 0.57
N TRP A 161 -11.94 -0.32 -0.52
CA TRP A 161 -12.93 -1.30 -1.00
C TRP A 161 -13.05 -2.51 -0.08
N VAL A 162 -11.92 -3.04 0.39
CA VAL A 162 -11.92 -4.15 1.34
C VAL A 162 -12.62 -3.74 2.63
N ALA A 163 -12.31 -2.57 3.17
CA ALA A 163 -12.96 -2.04 4.37
C ALA A 163 -14.47 -1.92 4.20
N GLU A 164 -14.92 -1.33 3.08
CA GLU A 164 -16.34 -1.19 2.75
C GLU A 164 -17.05 -2.55 2.62
N ARG A 165 -16.48 -3.47 1.83
CA ARG A 165 -17.08 -4.78 1.58
C ARG A 165 -17.18 -5.65 2.83
N ARG A 166 -16.24 -5.49 3.76
CA ARG A 166 -16.13 -6.31 4.99
C ARG A 166 -16.73 -5.63 6.22
N GLY A 167 -17.18 -4.38 6.12
CA GLY A 167 -17.68 -3.61 7.26
C GLY A 167 -16.59 -3.32 8.31
N LEU A 168 -15.37 -3.03 7.84
CA LEU A 168 -14.22 -2.68 8.66
C LEU A 168 -13.97 -1.17 8.63
N GLU A 169 -13.14 -0.69 9.57
CA GLU A 169 -12.67 0.69 9.55
C GLU A 169 -11.86 0.98 8.29
N ARG A 170 -12.01 2.21 7.77
CA ARG A 170 -11.28 2.69 6.61
C ARG A 170 -10.05 3.47 7.06
N PHE A 171 -8.97 3.41 6.28
CA PHE A 171 -7.88 4.37 6.46
C PHE A 171 -8.39 5.79 6.24
N ARG A 172 -8.10 6.66 7.20
CA ARG A 172 -8.53 8.06 7.24
C ARG A 172 -7.40 9.02 6.93
N THR A 173 -6.16 8.58 7.00
CA THR A 173 -5.00 9.39 6.65
C THR A 173 -3.99 8.63 5.81
N GLU A 174 -3.21 9.37 5.05
CA GLU A 174 -1.99 8.92 4.38
C GLU A 174 -0.84 9.85 4.78
N GLN A 175 0.34 9.30 5.02
CA GLN A 175 1.56 10.06 5.33
C GLN A 175 2.59 9.85 4.22
N PRO A 176 2.52 10.61 3.10
CA PRO A 176 3.40 10.45 1.96
C PRO A 176 4.58 11.44 1.98
N HIS A 177 5.59 11.16 1.16
CA HIS A 177 6.68 12.10 0.86
C HIS A 177 6.19 13.18 -0.10
N TYR A 178 6.49 14.45 0.19
CA TYR A 178 6.23 15.56 -0.72
C TYR A 178 7.13 16.75 -0.38
N SER A 179 7.70 17.38 -1.40
CA SER A 179 8.54 18.57 -1.25
C SER A 179 8.65 19.32 -2.58
N LEU A 180 9.31 20.49 -2.59
CA LEU A 180 9.70 21.17 -3.83
C LEU A 180 10.49 20.27 -4.80
N LEU A 181 11.22 19.26 -4.29
CA LEU A 181 12.05 18.37 -5.09
C LEU A 181 11.34 17.07 -5.51
N ASP A 182 10.18 16.77 -4.92
CA ASP A 182 9.43 15.56 -5.22
C ASP A 182 7.93 15.81 -5.09
N ARG A 183 7.30 15.92 -6.24
CA ARG A 183 5.87 16.19 -6.42
C ARG A 183 5.14 15.01 -7.05
N THR A 184 5.76 13.83 -7.08
CA THR A 184 5.22 12.65 -7.77
C THR A 184 3.85 12.21 -7.24
N ILE A 185 3.59 12.41 -5.95
CA ILE A 185 2.33 12.05 -5.29
C ILE A 185 1.12 12.87 -5.77
N GLU A 186 1.34 14.01 -6.43
CA GLU A 186 0.27 14.83 -7.04
C GLU A 186 -0.46 14.08 -8.15
N ARG A 187 0.19 13.09 -8.79
CA ARG A 187 -0.42 12.33 -9.89
C ARG A 187 -1.58 11.45 -9.45
N GLU A 188 -1.45 10.79 -8.30
CA GLU A 188 -2.35 9.70 -7.93
C GLU A 188 -2.70 9.70 -6.44
N VAL A 189 -1.71 9.83 -5.54
CA VAL A 189 -1.95 9.71 -4.09
C VAL A 189 -2.79 10.87 -3.56
N LEU A 190 -2.45 12.13 -3.89
CA LEU A 190 -3.23 13.29 -3.42
C LEU A 190 -4.66 13.29 -4.00
N PRO A 191 -4.89 13.05 -5.31
CA PRO A 191 -6.24 12.89 -5.85
C PRO A 191 -7.04 11.75 -5.21
N VAL A 192 -6.41 10.60 -4.95
CA VAL A 192 -7.07 9.47 -4.28
C VAL A 192 -7.41 9.80 -2.83
N ALA A 193 -6.48 10.41 -2.08
CA ALA A 193 -6.73 10.84 -0.71
C ALA A 193 -7.91 11.82 -0.65
N GLN A 194 -7.96 12.82 -1.54
CA GLN A 194 -9.07 13.75 -1.64
C GLN A 194 -10.40 13.04 -1.98
N ARG A 195 -10.38 12.12 -2.96
CA ARG A 195 -11.56 11.35 -3.36
C ARG A 195 -12.20 10.59 -2.19
N TYR A 196 -11.40 10.03 -1.30
CA TYR A 196 -11.88 9.31 -0.12
C TYR A 196 -12.00 10.20 1.14
N GLY A 197 -11.72 11.50 1.03
CA GLY A 197 -11.76 12.43 2.15
C GLY A 197 -10.74 12.10 3.25
N MET A 198 -9.57 11.59 2.85
CA MET A 198 -8.46 11.29 3.75
C MET A 198 -7.66 12.56 4.06
N GLY A 199 -7.12 12.64 5.28
CA GLY A 199 -6.13 13.64 5.66
C GLY A 199 -4.74 13.24 5.19
N THR A 200 -3.89 14.18 4.83
CA THR A 200 -2.54 13.93 4.35
C THR A 200 -1.51 14.65 5.20
N MET A 201 -0.49 13.91 5.61
CA MET A 201 0.56 14.39 6.51
C MET A 201 1.90 14.25 5.82
N ILE A 202 2.51 15.35 5.42
CA ILE A 202 3.70 15.30 4.59
C ILE A 202 4.94 15.05 5.45
N TRP A 203 5.67 13.97 5.16
CA TRP A 203 6.98 13.74 5.76
C TRP A 203 8.10 14.25 4.85
N SER A 204 9.22 14.67 5.46
CA SER A 204 10.37 15.30 4.79
C SER A 204 10.02 16.47 3.83
N PRO A 205 9.21 17.46 4.25
CA PRO A 205 8.91 18.63 3.40
C PRO A 205 10.17 19.41 2.99
N LEU A 206 11.24 19.30 3.78
CA LEU A 206 12.55 19.91 3.51
C LEU A 206 13.54 18.98 2.77
N ALA A 207 13.07 17.86 2.22
CA ALA A 207 13.88 16.85 1.53
C ALA A 207 15.12 16.41 2.35
N SER A 208 14.89 15.98 3.60
CA SER A 208 15.95 15.62 4.55
C SER A 208 16.99 16.73 4.84
N GLY A 209 16.60 17.99 4.65
CA GLY A 209 17.42 19.17 4.95
C GLY A 209 18.07 19.82 3.73
N MET A 210 17.90 19.26 2.52
CA MET A 210 18.42 19.89 1.30
C MET A 210 17.81 21.29 1.08
N LEU A 211 16.52 21.44 1.35
CA LEU A 211 15.77 22.70 1.20
C LEU A 211 15.98 23.67 2.37
N THR A 212 17.11 23.57 3.06
CA THR A 212 17.57 24.58 4.05
C THR A 212 18.68 25.48 3.50
N GLY A 213 19.16 25.20 2.28
CA GLY A 213 20.30 25.90 1.68
C GLY A 213 21.68 25.39 2.16
N ARG A 214 21.70 24.36 3.01
CA ARG A 214 22.94 23.75 3.55
C ARG A 214 23.58 22.69 2.64
N VAL A 215 22.89 22.29 1.58
CA VAL A 215 23.45 21.42 0.53
C VAL A 215 23.62 22.28 -0.71
N ARG A 216 24.87 22.51 -1.11
CA ARG A 216 25.25 23.45 -2.16
C ARG A 216 26.23 22.80 -3.12
N ARG A 217 26.23 23.24 -4.37
CA ARG A 217 27.17 22.71 -5.38
C ARG A 217 28.61 23.03 -4.98
N GLY A 218 29.46 22.01 -5.00
CA GLY A 218 30.89 22.16 -4.77
C GLY A 218 31.27 22.57 -3.34
N GLN A 219 30.34 22.49 -2.38
CA GLN A 219 30.60 22.77 -0.97
C GLN A 219 30.45 21.49 -0.15
N GLU A 220 31.30 21.34 0.86
CA GLU A 220 31.08 20.30 1.87
C GLU A 220 29.86 20.66 2.73
N THR A 221 28.98 19.67 2.94
CA THR A 221 27.81 19.83 3.80
C THR A 221 28.04 19.19 5.16
N ASP A 222 27.63 19.90 6.21
CA ASP A 222 27.65 19.41 7.59
C ASP A 222 26.42 18.53 7.92
N LEU A 223 25.51 18.34 6.97
CA LEU A 223 24.37 17.44 7.12
C LEU A 223 24.85 15.99 7.25
N ARG A 224 24.81 15.47 8.47
CA ARG A 224 25.11 14.05 8.79
C ARG A 224 24.38 13.06 7.87
N ARG A 225 23.14 13.38 7.48
CA ARG A 225 22.30 12.56 6.61
C ARG A 225 22.86 12.40 5.19
N THR A 226 23.68 13.33 4.71
CA THR A 226 24.31 13.25 3.38
C THR A 226 25.25 12.06 3.25
N ARG A 227 25.71 11.46 4.36
CA ARG A 227 26.48 10.20 4.34
C ARG A 227 25.59 8.96 4.25
N MET A 228 24.34 9.05 4.68
CA MET A 228 23.41 7.92 4.78
C MET A 228 22.52 7.76 3.54
N PHE A 229 22.16 8.85 2.88
CA PHE A 229 21.19 8.83 1.77
C PHE A 229 21.84 9.34 0.49
N ALA A 230 21.73 8.55 -0.58
CA ALA A 230 22.29 8.89 -1.87
C ALA A 230 21.56 10.05 -2.54
N ALA A 231 20.26 10.23 -2.28
CA ALA A 231 19.48 11.34 -2.82
C ALA A 231 20.05 12.73 -2.45
N LEU A 232 20.70 12.87 -1.28
CA LEU A 232 21.33 14.13 -0.88
C LEU A 232 22.61 14.47 -1.67
N ARG A 233 23.11 13.53 -2.47
CA ARG A 233 24.27 13.69 -3.36
C ARG A 233 23.88 13.64 -4.83
N ASP A 234 22.59 13.60 -5.15
CA ASP A 234 22.11 13.64 -6.52
C ASP A 234 22.30 15.06 -7.07
N GLU A 235 23.23 15.23 -8.00
CA GLU A 235 23.54 16.53 -8.62
C GLU A 235 22.28 17.20 -9.17
N ARG A 236 21.31 16.44 -9.72
CA ARG A 236 20.07 17.04 -10.23
C ARG A 236 19.25 17.71 -9.13
N ARG A 237 19.23 17.12 -7.92
CA ARG A 237 18.56 17.73 -6.76
C ARG A 237 19.30 18.98 -6.30
N ILE A 238 20.63 18.95 -6.32
CA ILE A 238 21.47 20.11 -6.00
C ILE A 238 21.21 21.23 -7.02
N ASP A 239 21.12 20.91 -8.31
CA ASP A 239 20.80 21.86 -9.39
C ASP A 239 19.45 22.56 -9.17
N ALA A 240 18.43 21.81 -8.74
CA ALA A 240 17.14 22.37 -8.40
C ALA A 240 17.20 23.25 -7.15
N VAL A 241 17.92 22.83 -6.11
CA VAL A 241 18.16 23.64 -4.89
C VAL A 241 18.84 24.97 -5.23
N GLU A 242 19.87 24.96 -6.08
CA GLU A 242 20.56 26.19 -6.51
C GLU A 242 19.64 27.16 -7.27
N GLN A 243 18.59 26.67 -7.93
CA GLN A 243 17.57 27.51 -8.57
C GLN A 243 16.55 28.07 -7.57
N PHE A 244 16.20 27.30 -6.53
CA PHE A 244 15.25 27.76 -5.52
C PHE A 244 15.84 28.79 -4.53
N ILE A 245 17.15 28.79 -4.31
CA ILE A 245 17.83 29.75 -3.41
C ILE A 245 17.59 31.22 -3.84
N PRO A 246 17.93 31.64 -5.08
CA PRO A 246 17.68 33.01 -5.51
C PRO A 246 16.18 33.32 -5.55
N LEU A 247 15.33 32.34 -5.92
CA LEU A 247 13.88 32.51 -5.91
C LEU A 247 13.34 32.86 -4.52
N ALA A 248 13.78 32.14 -3.48
CA ALA A 248 13.41 32.43 -2.10
C ALA A 248 13.90 33.81 -1.65
N ALA A 249 15.14 34.17 -2.01
CA ALA A 249 15.74 35.46 -1.67
C ALA A 249 14.99 36.64 -2.33
N GLU A 250 14.61 36.52 -3.60
CA GLU A 250 13.79 37.53 -4.30
C GLU A 250 12.40 37.68 -3.66
N ALA A 251 11.83 36.59 -3.16
CA ALA A 251 10.57 36.60 -2.43
C ALA A 251 10.71 37.07 -0.96
N GLY A 252 11.91 37.45 -0.52
CA GLY A 252 12.16 38.00 0.81
C GLY A 252 12.07 36.98 1.95
N MET A 253 12.23 35.69 1.67
CA MET A 253 12.13 34.62 2.68
C MET A 253 13.27 33.60 2.59
N SER A 254 13.41 32.76 3.62
CA SER A 254 14.39 31.68 3.60
C SER A 254 13.91 30.54 2.67
N LEU A 255 14.84 29.74 2.15
CA LEU A 255 14.48 28.53 1.39
C LEU A 255 13.67 27.54 2.23
N THR A 256 13.96 27.47 3.54
CA THR A 256 13.21 26.66 4.51
C THR A 256 11.74 27.10 4.54
N HIS A 257 11.49 28.40 4.64
CA HIS A 257 10.14 28.96 4.69
C HIS A 257 9.40 28.77 3.37
N LEU A 258 10.06 29.04 2.24
CA LEU A 258 9.51 28.78 0.90
C LEU A 258 9.05 27.33 0.75
N ALA A 259 9.90 26.38 1.16
CA ALA A 259 9.60 24.94 1.04
C ALA A 259 8.42 24.49 1.90
N LEU A 260 8.33 24.98 3.15
CA LEU A 260 7.21 24.64 4.04
C LEU A 260 5.90 25.28 3.58
N ALA A 261 5.94 26.56 3.20
CA ALA A 261 4.78 27.28 2.69
C ALA A 261 4.25 26.61 1.41
N PHE A 262 5.14 26.20 0.50
CA PHE A 262 4.77 25.47 -0.71
C PHE A 262 4.01 24.18 -0.40
N VAL A 263 4.53 23.36 0.52
CA VAL A 263 3.88 22.10 0.90
C VAL A 263 2.49 22.34 1.49
N ILE A 264 2.33 23.33 2.36
CA ILE A 264 1.08 23.63 3.06
C ILE A 264 0.05 24.37 2.19
N ALA A 265 0.49 25.06 1.14
CA ALA A 265 -0.37 25.72 0.17
C ALA A 265 -1.14 24.71 -0.70
N HIS A 266 -0.63 23.49 -0.88
CA HIS A 266 -1.29 22.49 -1.71
C HIS A 266 -2.63 22.04 -1.08
N PRO A 267 -3.78 22.13 -1.79
CA PRO A 267 -5.11 21.86 -1.22
C PRO A 267 -5.32 20.39 -0.81
N GLY A 268 -4.51 19.49 -1.38
CA GLY A 268 -4.44 18.10 -0.99
C GLY A 268 -3.61 17.81 0.26
N VAL A 269 -3.02 18.82 0.92
CA VAL A 269 -2.17 18.68 2.11
C VAL A 269 -2.87 19.17 3.37
N THR A 270 -3.02 18.30 4.37
CA THR A 270 -3.59 18.69 5.68
C THR A 270 -2.52 19.29 6.59
N SER A 271 -1.38 18.61 6.73
CA SER A 271 -0.31 19.00 7.66
C SER A 271 1.05 18.61 7.13
N ALA A 272 2.11 19.29 7.56
CA ALA A 272 3.50 18.98 7.26
C ALA A 272 4.28 18.68 8.54
N LEU A 273 4.99 17.56 8.56
CA LEU A 273 5.79 17.13 9.70
C LEU A 273 7.12 17.91 9.72
N ILE A 274 7.27 18.83 10.67
CA ILE A 274 8.52 19.53 10.95
C ILE A 274 9.35 18.73 11.95
N GLY A 275 10.66 18.61 11.74
CA GLY A 275 11.54 17.76 12.55
C GLY A 275 12.77 18.50 13.10
N PRO A 276 12.59 19.47 14.00
CA PRO A 276 13.71 20.22 14.58
C PRO A 276 14.56 19.32 15.49
N ARG A 277 15.87 19.61 15.54
CA ARG A 277 16.81 18.99 16.51
C ARG A 277 17.15 19.90 17.69
N THR A 278 17.00 21.21 17.50
CA THR A 278 17.37 22.25 18.46
C THR A 278 16.24 23.26 18.56
N MET A 279 16.20 24.02 19.66
CA MET A 279 15.23 25.09 19.86
C MET A 279 15.24 26.13 18.72
N GLU A 280 16.43 26.54 18.29
CA GLU A 280 16.58 27.51 17.18
C GLU A 280 15.94 27.02 15.88
N GLN A 281 16.09 25.72 15.56
CA GLN A 281 15.42 25.14 14.39
C GLN A 281 13.90 25.11 14.59
N LEU A 282 13.42 24.82 15.80
CA LEU A 282 11.98 24.84 16.07
C LEU A 282 11.41 26.24 15.86
N ASP A 283 12.05 27.27 16.42
CA ASP A 283 11.60 28.66 16.27
C ASP A 283 11.60 29.12 14.80
N ASP A 284 12.64 28.78 14.02
CA ASP A 284 12.70 29.08 12.58
C ASP A 284 11.57 28.39 11.80
N LEU A 285 11.30 27.11 12.06
CA LEU A 285 10.25 26.36 11.38
C LEU A 285 8.86 26.87 11.77
N LEU A 286 8.65 27.29 13.01
CA LEU A 286 7.39 27.89 13.47
C LEU A 286 7.12 29.22 12.78
N ALA A 287 8.15 30.02 12.50
CA ALA A 287 8.01 31.29 11.79
C ALA A 287 7.49 31.12 10.35
N ALA A 288 7.65 29.94 9.75
CA ALA A 288 7.13 29.65 8.41
C ALA A 288 5.59 29.48 8.37
N ALA A 289 4.91 29.43 9.52
CA ALA A 289 3.48 29.06 9.57
C ALA A 289 2.55 30.12 8.98
N ASP A 290 3.00 31.37 8.99
CA ASP A 290 2.23 32.53 8.50
C ASP A 290 2.69 32.99 7.09
N VAL A 291 3.52 32.20 6.42
CA VAL A 291 4.02 32.51 5.07
C VAL A 291 3.00 32.07 4.03
N GLU A 292 2.53 33.03 3.23
CA GLU A 292 1.67 32.80 2.07
C GLU A 292 2.45 32.98 0.77
N LEU A 293 2.21 32.10 -0.19
CA LEU A 293 2.84 32.18 -1.52
C LEU A 293 1.86 32.78 -2.52
N THR A 294 2.35 33.68 -3.37
CA THR A 294 1.56 34.23 -4.48
C THR A 294 1.48 33.25 -5.64
N ASP A 295 0.44 33.36 -6.46
CA ASP A 295 0.29 32.54 -7.67
C ASP A 295 1.51 32.69 -8.61
N GLU A 296 2.04 33.90 -8.76
CA GLU A 296 3.25 34.16 -9.55
C GLU A 296 4.47 33.39 -9.01
N LEU A 297 4.64 33.34 -7.69
CA LEU A 297 5.74 32.59 -7.08
C LEU A 297 5.56 31.07 -7.24
N LEU A 298 4.32 30.59 -7.16
CA LEU A 298 3.99 29.18 -7.44
C LEU A 298 4.28 28.82 -8.91
N ASP A 299 3.93 29.67 -9.87
CA ASP A 299 4.24 29.46 -11.29
C ASP A 299 5.76 29.38 -11.54
N ARG A 300 6.54 30.21 -10.83
CA ARG A 300 8.01 30.17 -10.90
C ARG A 300 8.59 28.91 -10.27
N ILE A 301 7.99 28.39 -9.20
CA ILE A 301 8.35 27.10 -8.60
C ILE A 301 8.08 25.97 -9.61
N ASP A 302 6.91 25.98 -10.26
CA ASP A 302 6.50 25.01 -11.26
C ASP A 302 7.46 24.96 -12.46
N ALA A 303 8.06 26.09 -12.83
CA ALA A 303 9.09 26.15 -13.88
C ALA A 303 10.39 25.40 -13.53
N ILE A 304 10.74 25.28 -12.23
CA ILE A 304 11.95 24.57 -11.78
C ILE A 304 11.66 23.07 -11.63
N VAL A 305 10.57 22.72 -10.94
CA VAL A 305 10.11 21.32 -10.78
C VAL A 305 8.63 21.27 -11.10
N PRO A 306 8.24 20.77 -12.29
CA PRO A 306 6.84 20.76 -12.72
C PRO A 306 5.91 19.93 -11.81
N PRO A 307 4.61 20.27 -11.76
CA PRO A 307 3.59 19.48 -11.07
C PRO A 307 3.63 18.00 -11.46
N GLY A 308 3.45 17.12 -10.47
CA GLY A 308 3.49 15.68 -10.65
C GLY A 308 4.87 15.11 -10.98
N THR A 309 5.97 15.88 -10.92
CA THR A 309 7.31 15.37 -11.24
C THR A 309 8.20 15.29 -10.00
N GLY A 310 9.30 14.55 -10.07
CA GLY A 310 10.26 14.45 -8.98
C GLY A 310 11.68 14.44 -9.51
N VAL A 311 12.58 15.11 -8.79
CA VAL A 311 14.01 15.17 -9.12
C VAL A 311 14.70 13.97 -8.48
N GLY A 312 14.49 12.81 -9.08
CA GLY A 312 14.91 11.54 -8.49
C GLY A 312 14.12 11.18 -7.23
N ARG A 313 14.43 10.02 -6.65
CA ARG A 313 13.68 9.43 -5.55
C ARG A 313 14.44 9.52 -4.23
N MET A 314 13.77 9.82 -3.12
CA MET A 314 14.40 9.70 -1.81
C MET A 314 14.62 8.22 -1.45
N ASP A 315 15.78 7.93 -0.87
CA ASP A 315 16.17 6.59 -0.42
C ASP A 315 15.14 5.96 0.54
N GLN A 316 14.42 6.81 1.27
CA GLN A 316 13.49 6.41 2.31
C GLN A 316 12.08 6.09 1.79
N GLU A 317 11.70 6.51 0.58
CA GLU A 317 10.36 6.27 0.04
C GLU A 317 10.08 4.78 -0.18
N TYR A 318 8.81 4.37 -0.05
CA TYR A 318 8.44 2.96 -0.20
C TYR A 318 8.50 2.55 -1.67
N ASN A 319 9.39 1.62 -2.01
CA ASN A 319 9.48 1.14 -3.39
C ASN A 319 8.65 -0.12 -3.49
N THR A 320 7.48 -0.03 -4.15
CA THR A 320 6.64 -1.19 -4.42
C THR A 320 7.52 -2.26 -5.06
N PRO A 321 7.81 -3.37 -4.36
CA PRO A 321 8.74 -4.34 -4.88
C PRO A 321 8.15 -4.91 -6.16
N PRO A 322 8.94 -5.21 -7.20
CA PRO A 322 8.47 -5.92 -8.40
C PRO A 322 8.19 -7.39 -8.04
N HIS A 323 7.22 -7.63 -7.16
CA HIS A 323 6.86 -8.95 -6.64
C HIS A 323 6.13 -9.80 -7.69
N ARG A 324 5.66 -9.19 -8.79
CA ARG A 324 5.06 -9.89 -9.94
C ARG A 324 6.04 -10.19 -11.09
N LEU A 325 7.31 -9.78 -11.02
CA LEU A 325 8.30 -9.96 -12.10
C LEU A 325 9.57 -10.70 -11.70
N ARG A 326 9.77 -11.05 -10.42
CA ARG A 326 10.81 -12.02 -10.10
C ARG A 326 10.33 -13.38 -10.61
N ARG A 327 10.96 -13.89 -11.68
CA ARG A 327 11.07 -15.35 -11.88
C ARG A 327 11.43 -15.90 -10.51
N ALA A 328 10.53 -16.68 -9.90
CA ALA A 328 10.78 -17.30 -8.63
C ALA A 328 12.23 -17.81 -8.64
N GLU A 329 13.05 -17.36 -7.71
CA GLU A 329 14.36 -17.97 -7.49
C GLU A 329 14.12 -19.38 -6.92
N ALA A 330 13.60 -20.27 -7.78
CA ALA A 330 13.49 -21.70 -7.54
C ALA A 330 14.89 -22.29 -7.25
N ALA A 331 15.96 -21.59 -7.66
CA ALA A 331 17.34 -21.92 -7.33
C ALA A 331 17.68 -21.74 -5.84
N THR A 332 17.14 -20.72 -5.16
CA THR A 332 17.51 -20.41 -3.77
C THR A 332 16.77 -21.32 -2.78
N LEU A 333 15.48 -21.60 -3.04
CA LEU A 333 14.71 -22.55 -2.23
C LEU A 333 15.22 -24.00 -2.39
N ALA A 334 15.63 -24.40 -3.60
CA ALA A 334 16.22 -25.71 -3.86
C ALA A 334 17.61 -25.89 -3.23
N ARG A 335 18.30 -24.80 -2.88
CA ARG A 335 19.60 -24.85 -2.19
C ARG A 335 19.45 -24.94 -0.68
N ALA A 336 18.44 -24.26 -0.11
CA ALA A 336 18.06 -24.39 1.30
C ALA A 336 17.50 -25.79 1.62
N LEU A 337 16.66 -26.36 0.74
CA LEU A 337 16.12 -27.71 0.92
C LEU A 337 17.16 -28.83 0.73
N ARG A 338 18.24 -28.57 -0.02
CA ARG A 338 19.37 -29.52 -0.17
C ARG A 338 20.31 -29.55 1.04
N GLY A 339 20.24 -28.56 1.95
CA GLY A 339 21.00 -28.54 3.20
C GLY A 339 20.39 -29.37 4.34
N VAL A 340 19.11 -29.75 4.24
CA VAL A 340 18.37 -30.46 5.31
C VAL A 340 18.32 -31.97 5.07
N GLY A 341 18.77 -32.45 3.91
CA GLY A 341 18.78 -33.88 3.55
C GLY A 341 20.09 -34.60 3.87
N ARG A 342 20.45 -34.79 5.14
CA ARG A 342 21.43 -35.85 5.48
C ARG A 342 20.72 -37.22 5.31
N PRO A 343 21.20 -38.13 4.45
CA PRO A 343 20.55 -39.42 4.27
C PRO A 343 20.73 -40.29 5.52
N PHE A 344 19.59 -40.67 6.11
CA PHE A 344 19.49 -41.66 7.17
C PHE A 344 20.02 -43.01 6.63
N ARG A 345 21.25 -43.40 7.02
CA ARG A 345 21.81 -44.72 6.66
C ARG A 345 20.94 -45.82 7.28
N ARG A 346 20.10 -46.45 6.46
CA ARG A 346 19.42 -47.72 6.79
C ARG A 346 20.47 -48.80 7.05
N ARG A 347 20.76 -49.12 8.31
CA ARG A 347 21.46 -50.37 8.68
C ARG A 347 20.55 -51.55 8.32
N ARG A 348 20.95 -52.32 7.31
CA ARG A 348 20.32 -53.60 6.95
C ARG A 348 20.41 -54.57 8.15
N ARG A 349 19.26 -54.95 8.71
CA ARG A 349 19.13 -56.15 9.56
C ARG A 349 19.30 -57.38 8.68
N ARG A 350 20.43 -58.10 8.81
CA ARG A 350 20.51 -59.52 8.49
C ARG A 350 20.21 -60.31 9.77
N ARG A 351 19.15 -61.12 9.74
CA ARG A 351 18.86 -62.14 10.75
C ARG A 351 19.81 -63.32 10.52
N ARG A 352 20.44 -63.85 11.59
CA ARG A 352 20.57 -65.30 11.82
C ARG A 352 20.96 -65.59 13.28
N ALA A 353 20.16 -66.48 13.86
CA ALA A 353 20.30 -67.42 14.98
C ALA A 353 21.32 -67.23 16.11
N ASN A 354 20.81 -67.43 17.34
CA ASN A 354 21.48 -67.87 18.57
C ASN A 354 22.43 -69.07 18.31
N PRO A 355 23.56 -69.20 19.04
CA PRO A 355 23.52 -69.73 20.42
C PRO A 355 24.61 -69.22 21.40
N VAL A 356 24.29 -69.33 22.71
CA VAL A 356 25.13 -69.87 23.82
C VAL A 356 26.55 -69.32 24.05
N GLU A 357 26.69 -68.56 25.15
CA GLU A 357 27.66 -68.76 26.26
C GLU A 357 29.18 -68.74 26.00
N THR A 358 29.88 -67.71 26.52
CA THR A 358 31.20 -67.87 27.20
C THR A 358 31.46 -66.73 28.20
N VAL A 359 31.04 -66.96 29.45
CA VAL A 359 31.91 -67.09 30.65
C VAL A 359 33.10 -66.13 30.86
N ARG A 360 32.99 -65.39 31.99
CA ARG A 360 33.99 -65.10 33.05
C ARG A 360 34.79 -63.78 33.11
N ARG A 361 34.68 -63.23 34.33
CA ARG A 361 35.59 -62.36 35.12
C ARG A 361 35.54 -60.88 34.71
N ARG A 362 35.33 -59.93 35.63
CA ARG A 362 35.80 -59.89 37.02
C ARG A 362 34.92 -58.94 37.86
N TYR A 363 34.26 -59.53 38.86
CA TYR A 363 33.90 -59.06 40.21
C TYR A 363 33.29 -57.68 40.49
N GLY A 364 32.21 -57.75 41.28
CA GLY A 364 31.64 -56.72 42.14
C GLY A 364 30.12 -56.60 41.96
N TRP A 365 29.30 -57.63 42.20
CA TRP A 365 28.67 -57.93 43.50
C TRP A 365 28.27 -56.64 44.27
N LEU A 366 27.03 -56.43 44.71
CA LEU A 366 25.80 -57.22 44.60
C LEU A 366 24.67 -56.39 45.24
N SER A 367 23.44 -56.62 44.74
CA SER A 367 22.16 -56.65 45.50
C SER A 367 21.69 -55.39 46.25
N SER A 368 20.39 -55.12 46.38
CA SER A 368 19.24 -56.01 46.25
C SER A 368 17.98 -55.21 45.95
N ALA A 369 17.13 -55.87 45.18
CA ALA A 369 15.73 -55.55 44.98
C ALA A 369 14.86 -55.80 46.23
N ARG A 370 13.57 -55.50 46.04
CA ARG A 370 12.38 -55.94 46.80
C ARG A 370 12.08 -55.10 48.03
N SER A 371 10.84 -54.86 48.43
CA SER A 371 9.50 -55.05 47.86
C SER A 371 8.53 -54.52 48.92
N MET A 372 7.30 -54.22 48.49
CA MET A 372 6.06 -54.47 49.24
C MET A 372 5.61 -53.47 50.34
N ARG A 373 4.29 -53.18 50.24
CA ARG A 373 3.28 -53.02 51.32
C ARG A 373 3.28 -51.65 52.01
N SER A 374 2.29 -50.79 51.75
CA SER A 374 0.90 -50.75 52.27
C SER A 374 0.78 -50.10 53.66
N VAL A 375 -0.41 -49.53 53.94
CA VAL A 375 -0.93 -48.92 55.20
C VAL A 375 -0.98 -47.38 55.10
N SER A 376 -2.08 -46.79 54.63
CA SER A 376 -3.35 -46.46 55.32
C SER A 376 -3.24 -45.34 56.36
N TRP A 377 -4.03 -44.28 56.17
CA TRP A 377 -4.78 -43.63 57.26
C TRP A 377 -6.13 -43.13 56.71
N ARG A 378 -7.15 -43.29 57.54
CA ARG A 378 -8.58 -43.13 57.27
C ARG A 378 -9.15 -42.16 58.31
N ARG A 379 -10.27 -41.50 57.94
CA ARG A 379 -11.34 -40.88 58.78
C ARG A 379 -11.03 -39.51 59.38
N ARG A 380 -11.96 -38.56 59.50
CA ARG A 380 -13.44 -38.41 59.29
C ARG A 380 -13.72 -36.89 59.34
N MET A 381 -14.57 -36.27 58.49
CA MET A 381 -16.05 -36.10 58.63
C MET A 381 -16.49 -35.64 60.05
N SER A 382 -17.39 -34.69 60.27
CA SER A 382 -18.46 -34.09 59.43
C SER A 382 -19.15 -32.94 60.19
N ASP A 383 -19.93 -32.12 59.47
CA ASP A 383 -21.34 -31.70 59.72
C ASP A 383 -21.58 -30.29 59.14
N ALA A 384 -22.35 -30.14 58.04
CA ALA A 384 -23.83 -30.16 57.90
C ALA A 384 -24.44 -28.77 58.22
N SER A 385 -25.44 -28.18 57.54
CA SER A 385 -26.21 -28.45 56.32
C SER A 385 -27.26 -27.31 56.16
N SER A 386 -28.02 -27.30 55.05
CA SER A 386 -29.27 -26.55 54.76
C SER A 386 -29.11 -25.11 54.21
N HIS A 387 -29.81 -24.61 53.17
CA HIS A 387 -31.01 -25.05 52.45
C HIS A 387 -31.05 -24.55 50.98
N ARG A 388 -31.91 -25.22 50.19
CA ARG A 388 -32.21 -25.09 48.74
C ARG A 388 -33.05 -23.84 48.42
N ASN A 389 -32.95 -23.29 47.21
CA ASN A 389 -33.93 -23.53 46.13
C ASN A 389 -33.62 -22.74 44.83
N ASN A 390 -33.65 -23.50 43.73
CA ASN A 390 -33.69 -23.07 42.34
C ASN A 390 -35.16 -22.81 41.94
N ARG A 391 -35.44 -21.75 41.18
CA ARG A 391 -36.51 -21.70 40.16
C ARG A 391 -36.31 -20.50 39.21
N PRO A 392 -36.45 -20.68 37.88
CA PRO A 392 -36.46 -19.60 36.90
C PRO A 392 -37.88 -19.11 36.62
N LEU A 393 -38.02 -17.86 36.16
CA LEU A 393 -39.30 -17.23 35.78
C LEU A 393 -39.22 -16.63 34.36
N PRO A 394 -40.37 -16.39 33.68
CA PRO A 394 -40.57 -16.85 32.30
C PRO A 394 -40.79 -15.74 31.26
N CYS A 395 -40.82 -16.19 29.99
CA CYS A 395 -41.26 -15.46 28.81
C CYS A 395 -42.67 -14.82 28.96
N GLY A 396 -42.78 -13.54 28.57
CA GLY A 396 -44.04 -12.88 28.23
C GLY A 396 -44.25 -12.85 26.71
N ARG A 397 -45.45 -13.23 26.27
CA ARG A 397 -45.97 -13.04 24.91
C ARG A 397 -46.55 -11.64 24.77
N ALA A 398 -46.34 -11.00 23.62
CA ALA A 398 -47.24 -10.04 23.01
C ALA A 398 -47.18 -10.20 21.48
N SER A 399 -48.24 -9.74 20.81
CA SER A 399 -48.87 -10.25 19.60
C SER A 399 -48.13 -10.09 18.27
N ALA A 400 -48.58 -10.94 17.34
CA ALA A 400 -48.34 -10.94 15.90
C ALA A 400 -48.72 -9.62 15.21
N ASP A 401 -47.96 -9.29 14.16
CA ASP A 401 -48.54 -9.02 12.84
C ASP A 401 -47.58 -9.47 11.72
N ASP A 402 -48.22 -9.92 10.65
CA ASP A 402 -47.80 -10.85 9.61
C ASP A 402 -47.05 -10.15 8.46
N HIS A 403 -45.94 -10.71 7.96
CA HIS A 403 -45.61 -10.72 6.53
C HIS A 403 -44.55 -11.78 6.21
N ARG A 404 -44.96 -12.75 5.39
CA ARG A 404 -44.23 -13.94 4.95
C ARG A 404 -43.46 -13.68 3.66
N GLY A 405 -42.26 -14.28 3.55
CA GLY A 405 -41.53 -14.52 2.30
C GLY A 405 -40.27 -15.37 2.58
N PRO A 406 -39.95 -16.41 1.78
CA PRO A 406 -39.50 -17.68 2.35
C PRO A 406 -37.97 -17.89 2.39
N SER A 407 -37.54 -18.56 3.45
CA SER A 407 -36.24 -19.22 3.58
C SER A 407 -36.22 -20.55 2.80
N CYS A 408 -35.31 -20.71 1.85
CA CYS A 408 -34.95 -22.02 1.30
C CYS A 408 -33.97 -22.73 2.24
N ARG A 409 -34.38 -23.87 2.79
CA ARG A 409 -33.48 -24.90 3.32
C ARG A 409 -33.04 -25.80 2.17
N CYS A 410 -31.75 -26.05 2.06
CA CYS A 410 -31.23 -27.26 1.42
C CYS A 410 -30.27 -27.94 2.39
N ASN A 411 -30.72 -29.08 2.93
CA ASN A 411 -29.85 -30.12 3.48
C ASN A 411 -29.05 -30.73 2.32
N GLY A 412 -27.74 -30.80 2.47
CA GLY A 412 -26.85 -31.54 1.57
C GLY A 412 -25.65 -32.04 2.34
N VAL A 413 -25.80 -33.20 2.97
CA VAL A 413 -24.67 -34.01 3.44
C VAL A 413 -23.96 -34.53 2.20
N LEU A 414 -22.69 -34.17 1.99
CA LEU A 414 -21.83 -34.84 1.01
C LEU A 414 -20.63 -35.50 1.71
N SER A 415 -20.62 -36.81 1.48
CA SER A 415 -19.70 -37.85 1.90
C SER A 415 -18.25 -37.59 1.50
N THR A 416 -17.33 -37.98 2.38
CA THR A 416 -15.92 -38.20 2.12
C THR A 416 -15.71 -39.36 1.14
N ALA A 417 -15.60 -39.07 -0.16
CA ALA A 417 -14.89 -39.89 -1.15
C ALA A 417 -14.96 -39.18 -2.51
N ASP A 418 -13.91 -38.45 -2.88
CA ASP A 418 -13.35 -38.41 -4.24
C ASP A 418 -12.08 -37.55 -4.23
N VAL A 419 -11.02 -38.15 -3.68
CA VAL A 419 -9.64 -37.69 -3.85
C VAL A 419 -9.21 -38.10 -5.26
N GLY A 420 -9.56 -37.29 -6.25
CA GLY A 420 -9.33 -37.63 -7.65
C GLY A 420 -9.71 -36.53 -8.63
N GLY A 421 -9.20 -35.31 -8.45
CA GLY A 421 -9.50 -34.19 -9.35
C GLY A 421 -8.57 -32.98 -9.26
N LEU A 422 -7.37 -33.12 -8.69
CA LEU A 422 -6.32 -32.09 -8.73
C LEU A 422 -5.44 -32.31 -9.97
N SER A 423 -5.99 -32.08 -11.16
CA SER A 423 -5.23 -32.11 -12.42
C SER A 423 -5.75 -31.19 -13.53
N LYS A 424 -6.50 -30.13 -13.21
CA LYS A 424 -6.77 -29.04 -14.15
C LYS A 424 -6.47 -27.67 -13.53
N ALA A 425 -5.19 -27.41 -13.27
CA ALA A 425 -4.64 -26.09 -13.54
C ALA A 425 -4.60 -25.94 -15.07
N GLY A 426 -5.77 -25.78 -15.68
CA GLY A 426 -5.93 -25.58 -17.12
C GLY A 426 -5.33 -24.23 -17.48
N ALA A 427 -4.64 -24.17 -18.62
CA ALA A 427 -3.86 -23.02 -19.07
C ALA A 427 -4.57 -21.68 -18.83
N MET A 428 -3.88 -20.72 -18.19
CA MET A 428 -4.32 -19.32 -18.14
C MET A 428 -4.45 -18.70 -19.54
N ALA A 429 -3.97 -19.36 -20.59
CA ALA A 429 -4.07 -18.89 -21.98
C ALA A 429 -5.28 -19.52 -22.68
N LEU A 430 -6.16 -18.66 -23.21
CA LEU A 430 -7.26 -19.04 -24.09
C LEU A 430 -6.73 -19.79 -25.32
N SER A 431 -7.51 -20.74 -25.84
CA SER A 431 -7.31 -21.33 -27.17
C SER A 431 -7.53 -20.31 -28.28
N LEU A 432 -7.08 -20.61 -29.51
CA LEU A 432 -7.29 -19.71 -30.66
C LEU A 432 -8.79 -19.43 -30.89
N LEU A 433 -9.63 -20.46 -30.84
CA LEU A 433 -11.08 -20.34 -30.98
C LEU A 433 -11.67 -19.38 -29.94
N GLU A 434 -11.31 -19.54 -28.67
CA GLU A 434 -11.80 -18.68 -27.59
C GLU A 434 -11.31 -17.23 -27.72
N ARG A 435 -10.09 -17.01 -28.26
CA ARG A 435 -9.58 -15.66 -28.53
C ARG A 435 -10.38 -14.99 -29.63
N GLU A 436 -10.68 -15.72 -30.70
CA GLU A 436 -11.45 -15.19 -31.83
C GLU A 436 -12.90 -14.90 -31.44
N GLU A 437 -13.54 -15.77 -30.68
CA GLU A 437 -14.88 -15.54 -30.13
C GLU A 437 -14.92 -14.33 -29.19
N PHE A 438 -13.89 -14.15 -28.36
CA PHE A 438 -13.79 -12.98 -27.49
C PHE A 438 -13.60 -11.68 -28.28
N LEU A 439 -12.73 -11.67 -29.29
CA LEU A 439 -12.59 -10.51 -30.18
C LEU A 439 -13.87 -10.21 -30.97
N ALA A 440 -14.68 -11.22 -31.29
CA ALA A 440 -15.92 -11.01 -32.04
C ALA A 440 -16.99 -10.25 -31.23
N GLN A 441 -16.86 -10.16 -29.90
CA GLN A 441 -17.77 -9.41 -29.04
C GLN A 441 -17.50 -7.88 -29.07
N PRO A 442 -18.49 -7.04 -28.72
CA PRO A 442 -18.32 -5.60 -28.68
C PRO A 442 -17.55 -5.17 -27.42
N HIS A 443 -16.29 -4.79 -27.61
CA HIS A 443 -15.42 -4.24 -26.57
C HIS A 443 -14.75 -2.96 -27.05
N VAL A 444 -14.42 -2.05 -26.12
CA VAL A 444 -13.51 -0.93 -26.44
C VAL A 444 -12.07 -1.47 -26.36
N ALA A 445 -11.36 -1.43 -27.47
CA ALA A 445 -9.98 -1.87 -27.53
C ALA A 445 -9.01 -0.74 -27.17
N ALA A 446 -7.81 -1.08 -26.73
CA ALA A 446 -6.66 -0.16 -26.70
C ALA A 446 -5.72 -0.51 -27.85
N LEU A 447 -5.56 0.43 -28.79
CA LEU A 447 -4.57 0.33 -29.87
C LEU A 447 -3.25 0.89 -29.37
N SER A 448 -2.18 0.10 -29.49
CA SER A 448 -0.82 0.48 -29.16
C SER A 448 0.05 0.47 -30.42
N VAL A 449 0.70 1.58 -30.73
CA VAL A 449 1.64 1.70 -31.85
C VAL A 449 2.92 2.39 -31.38
N ALA A 450 4.07 1.84 -31.77
CA ALA A 450 5.37 2.42 -31.44
C ALA A 450 5.52 3.82 -32.07
N ALA A 451 5.96 4.81 -31.28
CA ALA A 451 6.12 6.18 -31.75
C ALA A 451 7.57 6.54 -32.14
N GLY A 452 8.45 5.53 -32.27
CA GLY A 452 9.89 5.67 -32.49
C GLY A 452 10.73 5.29 -31.25
N PRO A 453 12.07 5.27 -31.36
CA PRO A 453 12.97 4.86 -30.29
C PRO A 453 13.02 5.83 -29.10
N ASP A 454 12.83 7.13 -29.34
CA ASP A 454 12.95 8.18 -28.32
C ASP A 454 11.59 8.63 -27.75
N ARG A 455 10.51 7.91 -28.07
CA ARG A 455 9.14 8.27 -27.68
C ARG A 455 8.35 7.04 -27.25
N GLY A 456 7.63 7.15 -26.14
CA GLY A 456 6.73 6.09 -25.69
C GLY A 456 5.64 5.76 -26.72
N PRO A 457 5.10 4.52 -26.71
CA PRO A 457 4.06 4.12 -27.65
C PRO A 457 2.81 4.98 -27.50
N LEU A 458 2.13 5.25 -28.61
CA LEU A 458 0.80 5.85 -28.57
C LEU A 458 -0.20 4.74 -28.21
N ILE A 459 -0.87 4.89 -27.07
CA ILE A 459 -1.97 4.02 -26.64
C ILE A 459 -3.26 4.83 -26.62
N VAL A 460 -4.25 4.41 -27.40
CA VAL A 460 -5.55 5.09 -27.49
C VAL A 460 -6.70 4.10 -27.48
N PRO A 461 -7.83 4.43 -26.83
CA PRO A 461 -9.05 3.64 -26.96
C PRO A 461 -9.57 3.74 -28.39
N ILE A 462 -10.03 2.62 -28.95
CA ILE A 462 -10.53 2.54 -30.32
C ILE A 462 -11.67 1.53 -30.43
N TRP A 463 -12.57 1.77 -31.38
CA TRP A 463 -13.49 0.76 -31.88
C TRP A 463 -12.81 -0.10 -32.93
N TYR A 464 -13.17 -1.36 -32.98
CA TYR A 464 -12.66 -2.28 -33.98
C TYR A 464 -13.80 -3.16 -34.49
N HIS A 465 -13.56 -3.80 -35.63
CA HIS A 465 -14.43 -4.82 -36.15
C HIS A 465 -13.63 -6.11 -36.33
N TYR A 466 -14.25 -7.22 -35.96
CA TYR A 466 -13.71 -8.54 -36.17
C TYR A 466 -14.83 -9.54 -36.39
N THR A 467 -14.61 -10.43 -37.36
CA THR A 467 -15.40 -11.64 -37.60
C THR A 467 -14.42 -12.82 -37.55
N PRO A 468 -14.71 -13.91 -36.80
CA PRO A 468 -13.83 -15.08 -36.71
C PRO A 468 -13.38 -15.57 -38.09
N GLY A 469 -12.08 -15.86 -38.24
CA GLY A 469 -11.43 -16.21 -39.50
C GLY A 469 -11.23 -15.06 -40.52
N GLY A 470 -11.67 -13.84 -40.22
CA GLY A 470 -11.47 -12.64 -41.06
C GLY A 470 -10.35 -11.72 -40.56
N PRO A 471 -10.05 -10.61 -41.28
CA PRO A 471 -9.11 -9.62 -40.79
C PRO A 471 -9.69 -8.82 -39.63
N ILE A 472 -8.85 -8.48 -38.65
CA ILE A 472 -9.18 -7.45 -37.65
C ILE A 472 -9.00 -6.11 -38.32
N TRP A 473 -9.94 -5.19 -38.18
CA TRP A 473 -9.75 -3.86 -38.75
C TRP A 473 -10.32 -2.75 -37.89
N VAL A 474 -9.73 -1.57 -38.06
CA VAL A 474 -10.11 -0.33 -37.39
C VAL A 474 -10.34 0.75 -38.43
N SER A 475 -11.12 1.78 -38.08
CA SER A 475 -11.24 2.99 -38.88
C SER A 475 -10.55 4.16 -38.19
N THR A 476 -9.84 4.97 -38.97
CA THR A 476 -9.15 6.15 -38.45
C THR A 476 -8.99 7.21 -39.53
N GLY A 477 -9.17 8.48 -39.17
CA GLY A 477 -8.78 9.60 -40.04
C GLY A 477 -7.36 9.46 -40.62
N ALA A 478 -7.23 9.66 -41.93
CA ALA A 478 -6.00 9.47 -42.71
C ALA A 478 -4.82 10.29 -42.16
N ASP A 479 -5.09 11.54 -41.77
CA ASP A 479 -4.08 12.48 -41.26
C ASP A 479 -3.91 12.48 -39.73
N SER A 480 -4.66 11.64 -39.04
CA SER A 480 -4.61 11.55 -37.59
C SER A 480 -3.23 11.08 -37.13
N ARG A 481 -2.82 11.50 -35.92
CA ARG A 481 -1.56 11.06 -35.29
C ARG A 481 -1.46 9.53 -35.26
N LYS A 482 -2.56 8.84 -34.94
CA LYS A 482 -2.61 7.37 -34.92
C LYS A 482 -2.44 6.76 -36.32
N GLY A 483 -3.15 7.28 -37.33
CA GLY A 483 -3.03 6.81 -38.71
C GLY A 483 -1.60 6.94 -39.24
N LYS A 484 -0.96 8.10 -39.02
CA LYS A 484 0.43 8.36 -39.41
C LYS A 484 1.42 7.41 -38.74
N LEU A 485 1.25 7.13 -37.44
CA LEU A 485 2.10 6.21 -36.71
C LEU A 485 1.92 4.76 -37.17
N ILE A 486 0.69 4.32 -37.43
CA ILE A 486 0.44 2.97 -37.94
C ILE A 486 1.06 2.79 -39.34
N ALA A 487 0.90 3.79 -40.21
CA ALA A 487 1.53 3.77 -41.53
C ALA A 487 3.06 3.74 -41.46
N ALA A 488 3.67 4.50 -40.54
CA ALA A 488 5.11 4.54 -40.34
C ALA A 488 5.67 3.25 -39.71
N ALA A 489 4.96 2.68 -38.73
CA ALA A 489 5.38 1.46 -38.04
C ALA A 489 5.11 0.19 -38.88
N GLY A 490 4.11 0.23 -39.77
CA GLY A 490 3.66 -0.93 -40.56
C GLY A 490 2.99 -2.03 -39.72
N ARG A 491 2.72 -1.74 -38.44
CA ARG A 491 2.15 -2.69 -37.46
C ARG A 491 1.58 -1.97 -36.25
N PHE A 492 0.69 -2.65 -35.54
CA PHE A 492 0.21 -2.23 -34.23
C PHE A 492 -0.23 -3.44 -33.40
N SER A 493 -0.43 -3.22 -32.11
CA SER A 493 -1.06 -4.19 -31.22
C SER A 493 -2.45 -3.70 -30.82
N LEU A 494 -3.42 -4.60 -30.82
CA LEU A 494 -4.77 -4.36 -30.31
C LEU A 494 -4.97 -5.18 -29.04
N LEU A 495 -5.24 -4.50 -27.91
CA LEU A 495 -5.60 -5.14 -26.66
C LEU A 495 -7.09 -4.96 -26.40
N VAL A 496 -7.78 -6.08 -26.20
CA VAL A 496 -9.19 -6.14 -25.86
C VAL A 496 -9.35 -6.77 -24.49
N HIS A 497 -10.14 -6.17 -23.61
CA HIS A 497 -10.39 -6.68 -22.27
C HIS A 497 -11.85 -6.49 -21.87
N GLN A 498 -12.32 -7.34 -20.96
CA GLN A 498 -13.62 -7.17 -20.33
C GLN A 498 -13.50 -6.08 -19.24
N VAL A 499 -14.30 -5.02 -19.33
CA VAL A 499 -14.09 -3.79 -18.54
C VAL A 499 -14.48 -3.97 -17.06
N ALA A 500 -15.38 -4.90 -16.73
CA ALA A 500 -15.73 -5.21 -15.34
C ALA A 500 -16.42 -6.58 -15.19
N PRO A 501 -15.90 -7.50 -14.37
CA PRO A 501 -14.53 -7.54 -13.84
C PRO A 501 -13.51 -7.79 -14.97
N THR A 502 -12.29 -7.26 -14.87
CA THR A 502 -11.22 -7.51 -15.85
C THR A 502 -10.58 -8.86 -15.63
N THR A 503 -11.32 -9.90 -16.00
CA THR A 503 -10.91 -11.30 -15.83
C THR A 503 -10.33 -11.88 -17.10
N ARG A 504 -10.70 -11.36 -18.28
CA ARG A 504 -10.24 -11.90 -19.56
C ARG A 504 -9.71 -10.79 -20.47
N TYR A 505 -8.57 -11.04 -21.08
CA TYR A 505 -8.02 -10.18 -22.14
C TYR A 505 -7.42 -10.98 -23.30
N VAL A 506 -7.46 -10.36 -24.48
CA VAL A 506 -6.80 -10.82 -25.71
C VAL A 506 -6.01 -9.66 -26.28
N SER A 507 -4.72 -9.85 -26.46
CA SER A 507 -3.85 -8.95 -27.21
C SER A 507 -3.43 -9.63 -28.49
N VAL A 508 -3.50 -8.89 -29.59
CA VAL A 508 -3.10 -9.36 -30.91
C VAL A 508 -2.19 -8.31 -31.55
N GLU A 509 -0.99 -8.72 -31.93
CA GLU A 509 -0.04 -7.93 -32.70
C GLU A 509 0.07 -8.50 -34.11
N GLY A 510 0.18 -7.60 -35.08
CA GLY A 510 0.15 -7.98 -36.48
C GLY A 510 0.63 -6.88 -37.40
N ARG A 511 0.83 -7.23 -38.68
CA ARG A 511 1.13 -6.24 -39.72
C ARG A 511 -0.12 -5.43 -40.04
N ALA A 512 0.08 -4.14 -40.25
CA ALA A 512 -0.98 -3.23 -40.59
C ALA A 512 -0.95 -2.92 -42.09
N LYS A 513 -2.10 -3.07 -42.75
CA LYS A 513 -2.30 -2.70 -44.15
C LYS A 513 -3.37 -1.62 -44.24
N VAL A 514 -2.97 -0.44 -44.68
CA VAL A 514 -3.91 0.64 -45.00
C VAL A 514 -4.60 0.29 -46.32
N ILE A 515 -5.92 0.11 -46.30
CA ILE A 515 -6.69 -0.31 -47.47
C ILE A 515 -7.13 0.91 -48.30
N GLY A 516 -7.53 1.99 -47.63
CA GLY A 516 -8.09 3.19 -48.25
C GLY A 516 -9.27 3.74 -47.45
N PRO A 517 -10.05 4.69 -48.01
CA PRO A 517 -11.26 5.21 -47.36
C PRO A 517 -12.25 4.08 -47.01
N SER A 518 -12.75 4.09 -45.77
CA SER A 518 -13.84 3.20 -45.34
C SER A 518 -15.09 3.47 -46.16
N SER A 519 -15.72 2.41 -46.66
CA SER A 519 -17.04 2.52 -47.29
C SER A 519 -18.11 2.84 -46.25
N ASP A 520 -19.25 3.40 -46.67
CA ASP A 520 -20.39 3.62 -45.76
C ASP A 520 -20.82 2.30 -45.08
N ASP A 521 -20.71 1.16 -45.77
CA ASP A 521 -21.02 -0.16 -45.21
C ASP A 521 -20.00 -0.62 -44.15
N ASP A 522 -18.71 -0.33 -44.34
CA ASP A 522 -17.71 -0.54 -43.29
C ASP A 522 -18.05 0.31 -42.06
N LEU A 523 -18.35 1.59 -42.25
CA LEU A 523 -18.69 2.50 -41.16
C LEU A 523 -19.96 2.05 -40.42
N ARG A 524 -20.98 1.54 -41.13
CA ARG A 524 -22.15 0.91 -40.51
C ARG A 524 -21.79 -0.35 -39.73
N ALA A 525 -20.92 -1.19 -40.29
CA ALA A 525 -20.52 -2.46 -39.67
C ALA A 525 -19.72 -2.26 -38.37
N ILE A 526 -18.94 -1.19 -38.25
CA ILE A 526 -18.29 -0.85 -36.98
C ILE A 526 -19.25 -0.13 -36.03
N ALA A 527 -20.02 0.85 -36.52
CA ALA A 527 -20.95 1.63 -35.69
C ALA A 527 -22.05 0.77 -35.05
N GLY A 528 -22.65 -0.13 -35.83
CA GLY A 528 -23.74 -1.01 -35.37
C GLY A 528 -23.32 -1.98 -34.26
N ARG A 529 -22.01 -2.16 -34.02
CA ARG A 529 -21.50 -2.93 -32.88
C ARG A 529 -21.54 -2.16 -31.57
N TYR A 530 -21.44 -0.83 -31.62
CA TYR A 530 -21.18 0.02 -30.44
C TYR A 530 -22.26 1.05 -30.16
N LEU A 531 -23.07 1.39 -31.16
CA LEU A 531 -24.08 2.43 -31.11
C LEU A 531 -25.48 1.84 -31.27
N SER A 532 -26.48 2.53 -30.69
CA SER A 532 -27.88 2.23 -30.95
C SER A 532 -28.25 2.54 -32.41
N PRO A 533 -29.26 1.87 -33.00
CA PRO A 533 -29.60 1.99 -34.42
C PRO A 533 -29.78 3.44 -34.91
N GLU A 534 -30.38 4.31 -34.09
CA GLU A 534 -30.62 5.73 -34.40
C GLU A 534 -29.35 6.60 -34.41
N LYS A 535 -28.23 6.09 -33.89
CA LYS A 535 -26.93 6.77 -33.86
C LYS A 535 -25.97 6.29 -34.96
N VAL A 536 -26.31 5.24 -35.70
CA VAL A 536 -25.46 4.66 -36.75
C VAL A 536 -25.27 5.63 -37.92
N GLU A 537 -26.34 6.08 -38.57
CA GLU A 537 -26.22 6.98 -39.73
C GLU A 537 -25.57 8.35 -39.40
N PRO A 538 -25.85 8.99 -38.25
CA PRO A 538 -25.08 10.16 -37.81
C PRO A 538 -23.57 9.90 -37.69
N TYR A 539 -23.18 8.73 -37.18
CA TYR A 539 -21.77 8.35 -37.09
C TYR A 539 -21.16 8.13 -38.48
N VAL A 540 -21.87 7.44 -39.38
CA VAL A 540 -21.40 7.23 -40.77
C VAL A 540 -21.12 8.58 -41.44
N ALA A 541 -22.03 9.54 -41.31
CA ALA A 541 -21.83 10.89 -41.86
C ALA A 541 -20.61 11.60 -41.27
N PHE A 542 -20.36 11.45 -39.96
CA PHE A 542 -19.21 12.03 -39.26
C PHE A 542 -17.87 11.37 -39.65
N ALA A 543 -17.86 10.05 -39.79
CA ALA A 543 -16.65 9.25 -40.03
C ALA A 543 -16.31 9.09 -41.53
N ARG A 544 -17.07 9.73 -42.43
CA ARG A 544 -16.74 9.75 -43.86
C ARG A 544 -15.35 10.33 -44.09
N GLY A 545 -14.53 9.60 -44.84
CA GLY A 545 -13.13 9.96 -45.10
C GLY A 545 -12.14 9.35 -44.10
N GLU A 546 -12.59 8.64 -43.07
CA GLU A 546 -11.70 7.76 -42.31
C GLU A 546 -11.21 6.59 -43.19
N HIS A 547 -10.00 6.12 -42.92
CA HIS A 547 -9.38 5.01 -43.62
C HIS A 547 -9.54 3.72 -42.85
N ARG A 548 -9.89 2.65 -43.58
CA ARG A 548 -9.85 1.28 -43.08
C ARG A 548 -8.41 0.80 -43.02
N ILE A 549 -7.99 0.37 -41.84
CA ILE A 549 -6.70 -0.28 -41.62
C ILE A 549 -6.96 -1.70 -41.14
N GLU A 550 -6.44 -2.66 -41.89
CA GLU A 550 -6.49 -4.07 -41.54
C GLU A 550 -5.24 -4.49 -40.77
N LEU A 551 -5.43 -5.30 -39.76
CA LEU A 551 -4.41 -5.97 -38.98
C LEU A 551 -4.44 -7.46 -39.35
N GLU A 552 -3.32 -7.95 -39.87
CA GLU A 552 -3.09 -9.37 -40.10
C GLU A 552 -2.50 -9.98 -38.81
N PRO A 553 -3.25 -10.81 -38.06
CA PRO A 553 -2.81 -11.32 -36.76
C PRO A 553 -1.59 -12.24 -36.87
N GLU A 554 -0.49 -11.90 -36.20
CA GLU A 554 0.72 -12.74 -36.15
C GLU A 554 0.95 -13.33 -34.76
N HIS A 555 0.82 -12.50 -33.72
CA HIS A 555 1.16 -12.86 -32.35
C HIS A 555 -0.03 -12.62 -31.42
N TRP A 556 -0.45 -13.68 -30.75
CA TRP A 556 -1.59 -13.68 -29.85
C TRP A 556 -1.14 -13.92 -28.42
N LEU A 557 -1.56 -13.03 -27.52
CA LEU A 557 -1.43 -13.19 -26.09
C LEU A 557 -2.83 -13.13 -25.48
N SER A 558 -3.08 -13.96 -24.48
CA SER A 558 -4.37 -13.95 -23.78
C SER A 558 -4.17 -14.38 -22.36
N ALA A 559 -4.95 -13.82 -21.45
CA ALA A 559 -5.16 -14.43 -20.15
C ALA A 559 -6.65 -14.53 -19.85
N ASP A 560 -7.03 -15.66 -19.28
CA ASP A 560 -8.28 -15.83 -18.53
C ASP A 560 -7.91 -16.07 -17.07
N LEU A 561 -8.19 -15.06 -16.26
CA LEU A 561 -7.94 -15.04 -14.82
C LEU A 561 -9.08 -15.71 -14.03
N GLY A 562 -10.08 -16.26 -14.73
CA GLY A 562 -11.28 -16.85 -14.14
C GLY A 562 -12.31 -15.82 -13.71
N ALA A 563 -13.55 -16.25 -13.46
CA ALA A 563 -14.53 -15.40 -12.79
C ALA A 563 -14.00 -14.99 -11.41
N PRO A 564 -14.29 -13.74 -10.94
CA PRO A 564 -13.82 -13.28 -9.64
C PRO A 564 -14.41 -14.08 -8.47
#